data_AF-A0A2W0E2R1-F1
#
_entry.id   AF-A0A2W0E2R1-F1
#
_cell.length_a   1.000
_cell.length_b   1.000
_cell.length_c   1.000
_cell.angle_alpha   90.00
_cell.angle_beta   90.00
_cell.angle_gamma   90.00
#
_symmetry.space_group_name_H-M   'P 1'
#
loop_
_entity.id
_entity.type
_entity.pdbx_description
1 polymer ?
#
loop_
_entity_poly.entity_id
_entity_poly.type
_entity_poly.pdbx_seq_one_letter_code
_entity_poly.pdbx_strand_id
1 'polypeptide(L)'
;MLVHMNLRTQHQKPSARRIAAFAALPIVAALALTGCASDDSDDDTGSAGSGSVGSSATDSSGSASSSSGTGAASAGSNKALLAAVATARGEVGSGTVISVEQEQGASAYEVLVVTKDGTEHEVHTNDDGTAVAGTPQTEAADADDKAEHERFVAAADLSVKQALDAFQDLHAGTVTELGLDDHVGTVVWEGDVLDSSGTKHSVRIDAGSGDVVTDRVDTDD
;
A
#
# COMPACT_ATOMS: atom_id res chain seq x y z
N MET A 1 31.15 27.88 41.90
CA MET A 1 29.69 27.81 41.76
C MET A 1 29.43 26.82 40.63
N LEU A 2 29.15 25.57 40.98
CA LEU A 2 29.11 24.43 40.07
C LEU A 2 27.65 24.22 39.62
N VAL A 3 27.34 24.52 38.36
CA VAL A 3 26.00 24.30 37.79
C VAL A 3 25.89 22.83 37.40
N HIS A 4 25.01 22.11 38.10
CA HIS A 4 24.66 20.72 37.79
C HIS A 4 23.88 20.65 36.48
N MET A 5 24.41 19.89 35.52
CA MET A 5 23.76 19.56 34.26
C MET A 5 22.82 18.37 34.50
N ASN A 6 21.50 18.62 34.54
CA ASN A 6 20.51 17.55 34.61
C ASN A 6 20.37 16.89 33.23
N LEU A 7 21.05 15.75 33.03
CA LEU A 7 20.70 14.81 31.97
C LEU A 7 19.31 14.25 32.27
N ARG A 8 18.28 14.77 31.60
CA ARG A 8 16.98 14.11 31.51
C ARG A 8 17.13 12.96 30.53
N THR A 9 17.21 11.75 31.06
CA THR A 9 17.07 10.50 30.31
C THR A 9 15.69 10.48 29.67
N GLN A 10 15.61 10.84 28.38
CA GLN A 10 14.42 10.64 27.56
C GLN A 10 14.21 9.12 27.45
N HIS A 11 13.21 8.60 28.15
CA HIS A 11 12.67 7.28 27.83
C HIS A 11 11.93 7.43 26.51
N GLN A 12 12.59 7.12 25.40
CA GLN A 12 11.89 6.82 24.14
C GLN A 12 10.96 5.63 24.43
N LYS A 13 9.67 5.92 24.63
CA LYS A 13 8.65 4.90 24.45
C LYS A 13 8.62 4.57 22.95
N PRO A 14 8.55 3.29 22.58
CA PRO A 14 8.38 2.92 21.18
C PRO A 14 7.05 3.52 20.71
N SER A 15 7.09 4.34 19.65
CA SER A 15 5.90 4.71 18.89
C SER A 15 5.15 3.42 18.60
N ALA A 16 3.91 3.36 19.07
CA ALA A 16 3.08 2.20 18.86
C ALA A 16 2.79 2.13 17.35
N ARG A 17 3.61 1.36 16.62
CA ARG A 17 3.23 0.84 15.32
C ARG A 17 1.83 0.26 15.51
N ARG A 18 0.81 0.88 14.91
CA ARG A 18 -0.47 0.21 14.68
C ARG A 18 -0.17 -0.86 13.64
N ILE A 19 0.38 -1.98 14.12
CA ILE A 19 0.40 -3.23 13.39
C ILE A 19 -1.08 -3.57 13.22
N ALA A 20 -1.60 -3.43 12.01
CA ALA A 20 -2.87 -4.00 11.62
C ALA A 20 -2.87 -5.46 12.06
N ALA A 21 -3.60 -5.74 13.14
CA ALA A 21 -3.66 -7.06 13.72
C ALA A 21 -4.47 -7.94 12.76
N PHE A 22 -3.78 -8.67 11.90
CA PHE A 22 -4.37 -9.81 11.20
C PHE A 22 -4.87 -10.78 12.27
N ALA A 23 -6.18 -10.77 12.50
CA ALA A 23 -6.85 -11.78 13.29
C ALA A 23 -6.69 -13.13 12.57
N ALA A 24 -5.65 -13.87 12.94
CA ALA A 24 -5.43 -15.25 12.52
C ALA A 24 -6.58 -16.12 13.05
N LEU A 25 -7.61 -16.32 12.22
CA LEU A 25 -8.63 -17.35 12.43
C LEU A 25 -8.00 -18.72 12.14
N PRO A 26 -7.99 -19.67 13.09
CA PRO A 26 -7.57 -21.02 12.81
C PRO A 26 -8.63 -21.71 11.96
N ILE A 27 -8.33 -21.92 10.67
CA ILE A 27 -9.11 -22.81 9.82
C ILE A 27 -8.86 -24.25 10.31
N VAL A 28 -9.80 -24.78 11.08
CA VAL A 28 -9.86 -26.21 11.38
C VAL A 28 -10.37 -26.92 10.12
N ALA A 29 -9.45 -27.28 9.24
CA ALA A 29 -9.73 -28.16 8.10
C ALA A 29 -9.61 -29.63 8.56
N ALA A 30 -10.72 -30.21 9.00
CA ALA A 30 -10.84 -31.66 9.17
C ALA A 30 -11.03 -32.30 7.78
N LEU A 31 -9.93 -32.72 7.15
CA LEU A 31 -9.97 -33.55 5.94
C LEU A 31 -10.27 -35.00 6.33
N ALA A 32 -11.50 -35.43 6.10
CA ALA A 32 -11.87 -36.83 6.14
C ALA A 32 -11.30 -37.55 4.91
N LEU A 33 -10.33 -38.45 5.14
CA LEU A 33 -9.84 -39.41 4.16
C LEU A 33 -10.92 -40.43 3.82
N THR A 34 -11.39 -40.43 2.58
CA THR A 34 -12.05 -41.58 1.96
C THR A 34 -11.93 -41.47 0.44
N GLY A 35 -11.47 -42.51 -0.24
CA GLY A 35 -11.46 -42.51 -1.70
C GLY A 35 -10.52 -43.49 -2.38
N CYS A 36 -10.74 -44.78 -2.12
CA CYS A 36 -10.41 -45.97 -2.93
C CYS A 36 -9.21 -45.93 -3.88
N ALA A 37 -8.17 -46.66 -3.50
CA ALA A 37 -7.24 -47.28 -4.44
C ALA A 37 -7.99 -48.36 -5.24
N SER A 38 -7.76 -48.42 -6.55
CA SER A 38 -8.14 -49.54 -7.40
C SER A 38 -6.85 -50.10 -8.02
N ASP A 39 -6.57 -51.33 -7.63
CA ASP A 39 -5.53 -52.20 -8.14
C ASP A 39 -6.20 -53.15 -9.16
N ASP A 40 -5.66 -53.24 -10.37
CA ASP A 40 -5.74 -54.48 -11.17
C ASP A 40 -4.61 -54.51 -12.22
N SER A 41 -3.60 -55.32 -11.91
CA SER A 41 -3.09 -56.46 -12.69
C SER A 41 -2.74 -56.33 -14.18
N ASP A 42 -1.43 -56.49 -14.42
CA ASP A 42 -0.77 -57.44 -15.32
C ASP A 42 -0.76 -57.32 -16.87
N ASP A 43 0.49 -57.34 -17.34
CA ASP A 43 1.09 -58.15 -18.43
C ASP A 43 1.10 -57.72 -19.92
N ASP A 44 2.35 -57.47 -20.33
CA ASP A 44 3.12 -58.07 -21.43
C ASP A 44 3.00 -57.66 -22.92
N THR A 45 4.19 -57.31 -23.42
CA THR A 45 4.76 -57.52 -24.77
C THR A 45 4.18 -56.82 -26.01
N GLY A 46 5.09 -56.23 -26.81
CA GLY A 46 4.99 -56.32 -28.27
C GLY A 46 5.24 -55.06 -29.11
N SER A 47 6.51 -54.82 -29.43
CA SER A 47 7.05 -54.48 -30.76
C SER A 47 6.52 -53.29 -31.61
N ALA A 48 7.48 -52.41 -31.91
CA ALA A 48 7.73 -51.70 -33.18
C ALA A 48 6.72 -50.66 -33.72
N GLY A 49 7.17 -49.40 -33.75
CA GLY A 49 6.61 -48.32 -34.56
C GLY A 49 7.65 -47.24 -34.84
N SER A 50 8.07 -47.15 -36.09
CA SER A 50 9.11 -46.26 -36.64
C SER A 50 8.59 -44.85 -36.88
N GLY A 51 9.43 -43.84 -36.54
CA GLY A 51 9.62 -42.60 -37.29
C GLY A 51 8.51 -41.53 -37.27
N SER A 52 8.86 -40.32 -36.84
CA SER A 52 8.97 -39.17 -37.75
C SER A 52 9.45 -37.94 -36.98
N VAL A 53 10.60 -37.42 -37.43
CA VAL A 53 11.04 -36.05 -37.15
C VAL A 53 10.03 -35.07 -37.76
N GLY A 54 9.79 -33.97 -37.07
CA GLY A 54 8.88 -32.91 -37.50
C GLY A 54 9.18 -31.63 -36.76
N SER A 55 10.36 -31.06 -37.01
CA SER A 55 10.65 -29.67 -36.67
C SER A 55 10.01 -28.78 -37.72
N SER A 56 9.06 -27.95 -37.29
CA SER A 56 8.66 -26.74 -37.99
C SER A 56 8.27 -25.70 -36.95
N ALA A 57 9.25 -24.83 -36.68
CA ALA A 57 9.06 -23.53 -36.07
C ALA A 57 8.37 -22.58 -37.09
N THR A 58 7.91 -21.43 -36.58
CA THR A 58 7.14 -20.30 -37.17
C THR A 58 5.64 -20.40 -36.85
N ASP A 59 4.96 -19.45 -36.19
CA ASP A 59 5.27 -18.06 -35.87
C ASP A 59 4.68 -17.70 -34.50
N SER A 60 5.53 -17.23 -33.58
CA SER A 60 5.05 -16.49 -32.40
C SER A 60 4.67 -15.09 -32.87
N SER A 61 3.41 -14.90 -33.24
CA SER A 61 2.79 -13.58 -33.21
C SER A 61 2.91 -13.06 -31.78
N GLY A 62 3.84 -12.14 -31.57
CA GLY A 62 4.01 -11.46 -30.30
C GLY A 62 2.70 -10.75 -29.94
N SER A 63 2.00 -11.30 -28.94
CA SER A 63 0.98 -10.58 -28.18
C SER A 63 1.66 -9.48 -27.37
N ALA A 64 2.08 -8.42 -28.05
CA ALA A 64 2.32 -7.12 -27.43
C ALA A 64 0.95 -6.46 -27.22
N SER A 65 0.18 -6.93 -26.25
CA SER A 65 -1.11 -6.30 -25.87
C SER A 65 -1.48 -6.46 -24.39
N SER A 66 -0.62 -7.04 -23.56
CA SER A 66 -0.86 -7.14 -22.11
C SER A 66 -0.44 -5.89 -21.33
N SER A 67 0.51 -5.09 -21.84
CA SER A 67 1.01 -3.91 -21.12
C SER A 67 0.02 -2.75 -21.07
N SER A 68 -0.85 -2.61 -22.08
CA SER A 68 -1.86 -1.56 -22.11
C SER A 68 -3.01 -1.79 -21.13
N GLY A 69 -3.32 -3.05 -20.79
CA GLY A 69 -4.38 -3.39 -19.85
C GLY A 69 -4.00 -3.05 -18.42
N THR A 70 -2.80 -3.45 -18.00
CA THR A 70 -2.31 -3.20 -16.63
C THR A 70 -2.05 -1.72 -16.38
N GLY A 71 -1.51 -0.98 -17.36
CA GLY A 71 -1.31 0.47 -17.22
C GLY A 71 -2.62 1.26 -17.15
N ALA A 72 -3.68 0.81 -17.83
CA ALA A 72 -5.00 1.43 -17.72
C ALA A 72 -5.66 1.16 -16.36
N ALA A 73 -5.49 -0.06 -15.82
CA ALA A 73 -5.98 -0.41 -14.49
C ALA A 73 -5.27 0.42 -13.40
N SER A 74 -3.94 0.54 -13.44
CA SER A 74 -3.20 1.35 -12.48
C SER A 74 -3.56 2.83 -12.57
N ALA A 75 -3.70 3.39 -13.77
CA ALA A 75 -4.20 4.76 -13.94
C ALA A 75 -5.60 4.96 -13.36
N GLY A 76 -6.48 3.95 -13.48
CA GLY A 76 -7.80 3.93 -12.85
C GLY A 76 -7.74 3.95 -11.32
N SER A 77 -6.94 3.07 -10.72
CA SER A 77 -6.74 3.02 -9.26
C SER A 77 -6.13 4.30 -8.71
N ASN A 78 -5.09 4.84 -9.36
CA ASN A 78 -4.46 6.08 -8.94
C ASN A 78 -5.41 7.29 -9.04
N LYS A 79 -6.32 7.28 -10.02
CA LYS A 79 -7.41 8.27 -10.10
C LYS A 79 -8.43 8.10 -8.96
N ALA A 80 -8.75 6.86 -8.56
CA ALA A 80 -9.65 6.60 -7.44
C ALA A 80 -9.03 7.05 -6.11
N LEU A 81 -7.73 6.83 -5.88
CA LEU A 81 -6.99 7.37 -4.74
C LEU A 81 -7.13 8.90 -4.64
N LEU A 82 -6.90 9.61 -5.74
CA LEU A 82 -7.08 11.08 -5.77
C LEU A 82 -8.55 11.50 -5.59
N ALA A 83 -9.50 10.67 -6.02
CA ALA A 83 -10.91 10.91 -5.76
C ALA A 83 -11.23 10.75 -4.27
N ALA A 84 -10.70 9.72 -3.60
CA ALA A 84 -10.87 9.50 -2.17
C ALA A 84 -10.35 10.70 -1.35
N VAL A 85 -9.15 11.20 -1.69
CA VAL A 85 -8.58 12.43 -1.14
C VAL A 85 -9.53 13.62 -1.29
N ALA A 86 -10.11 13.81 -2.47
CA ALA A 86 -11.05 14.92 -2.72
C ALA A 86 -12.36 14.75 -1.94
N THR A 87 -12.91 13.53 -1.90
CA THR A 87 -14.14 13.17 -1.17
C THR A 87 -13.97 13.40 0.33
N ALA A 88 -12.87 12.91 0.91
CA ALA A 88 -12.59 13.07 2.34
C ALA A 88 -12.48 14.55 2.75
N ARG A 89 -11.79 15.36 1.95
CA ARG A 89 -11.72 16.82 2.17
C ARG A 89 -13.07 17.51 1.98
N GLY A 90 -13.90 17.01 1.08
CA GLY A 90 -15.27 17.49 0.90
C GLY A 90 -16.15 17.25 2.14
N GLU A 91 -15.97 16.10 2.79
CA GLU A 91 -16.73 15.71 3.97
C GLU A 91 -16.21 16.40 5.26
N VAL A 92 -14.90 16.45 5.47
CA VAL A 92 -14.28 17.02 6.68
C VAL A 92 -14.14 18.55 6.62
N GLY A 93 -13.88 19.11 5.43
CA GLY A 93 -13.57 20.52 5.22
C GLY A 93 -12.10 20.80 4.91
N SER A 94 -11.63 22.03 5.18
CA SER A 94 -10.33 22.54 4.69
C SER A 94 -9.08 21.98 5.40
N GLY A 95 -9.11 20.73 5.86
CA GLY A 95 -7.97 20.04 6.45
C GLY A 95 -6.91 19.60 5.44
N THR A 96 -5.78 19.18 5.97
CA THR A 96 -4.65 18.60 5.22
C THR A 96 -4.75 17.09 5.28
N VAL A 97 -4.67 16.43 4.13
CA VAL A 97 -4.59 14.96 4.08
C VAL A 97 -3.18 14.54 4.45
N ILE A 98 -3.04 13.70 5.47
CA ILE A 98 -1.76 13.18 5.94
C ILE A 98 -1.58 11.70 5.61
N SER A 99 -2.66 10.97 5.31
CA SER A 99 -2.58 9.60 4.79
C SER A 99 -3.75 9.30 3.83
N VAL A 100 -3.48 8.46 2.85
CA VAL A 100 -4.49 7.75 2.04
C VAL A 100 -3.98 6.36 1.70
N GLU A 101 -4.78 5.32 1.98
CA GLU A 101 -4.41 3.93 1.75
C GLU A 101 -5.57 3.09 1.20
N GLN A 102 -5.25 2.11 0.37
CA GLN A 102 -6.20 1.12 -0.12
C GLN A 102 -6.47 0.09 0.95
N GLU A 103 -7.74 -0.10 1.26
CA GLU A 103 -8.22 -1.02 2.29
C GLU A 103 -8.93 -2.23 1.70
N GLN A 104 -9.02 -3.30 2.49
CA GLN A 104 -9.87 -4.47 2.19
C GLN A 104 -9.66 -5.05 0.77
N GLY A 105 -8.39 -5.16 0.34
CA GLY A 105 -8.05 -5.66 -0.99
C GLY A 105 -8.49 -4.72 -2.12
N ALA A 106 -8.28 -3.42 -1.94
CA ALA A 106 -8.62 -2.35 -2.89
C ALA A 106 -10.13 -2.11 -3.08
N SER A 107 -10.96 -2.50 -2.12
CA SER A 107 -12.41 -2.29 -2.17
C SER A 107 -12.89 -1.04 -1.44
N ALA A 108 -11.98 -0.35 -0.74
CA ALA A 108 -12.21 0.91 -0.06
C ALA A 108 -10.89 1.71 0.00
N TYR A 109 -10.99 2.98 0.40
CA TYR A 109 -9.85 3.76 0.87
C TYR A 109 -10.11 4.24 2.28
N GLU A 110 -9.06 4.29 3.10
CA GLU A 110 -9.00 5.10 4.31
C GLU A 110 -8.22 6.38 4.00
N VAL A 111 -8.72 7.53 4.48
CA VAL A 111 -8.08 8.84 4.32
C VAL A 111 -8.05 9.56 5.66
N LEU A 112 -6.86 9.97 6.09
CA LEU A 112 -6.66 10.74 7.31
C LEU A 112 -6.53 12.24 6.99
N VAL A 113 -7.45 13.04 7.54
CA VAL A 113 -7.52 14.48 7.34
C VAL A 113 -7.29 15.21 8.67
N VAL A 114 -6.22 15.98 8.76
CA VAL A 114 -5.93 16.82 9.94
C VAL A 114 -6.52 18.21 9.75
N THR A 115 -7.39 18.63 10.67
CA THR A 115 -7.93 19.98 10.75
C THR A 115 -7.00 20.93 11.53
N LYS A 116 -7.26 22.24 11.43
CA LYS A 116 -6.39 23.29 11.99
C LYS A 116 -6.16 23.19 13.51
N ASP A 117 -7.06 22.54 14.24
CA ASP A 117 -6.96 22.27 15.68
C ASP A 117 -6.15 21.00 16.02
N GLY A 118 -5.48 20.42 15.01
CA GLY A 118 -4.69 19.19 15.11
C GLY A 118 -5.54 17.94 15.27
N THR A 119 -6.86 18.03 15.12
CA THR A 119 -7.75 16.86 15.17
C THR A 119 -7.65 16.10 13.85
N GLU A 120 -7.38 14.80 13.95
CA GLU A 120 -7.42 13.89 12.81
C GLU A 120 -8.84 13.36 12.62
N HIS A 121 -9.26 13.34 11.36
CA HIS A 121 -10.50 12.75 10.90
C HIS A 121 -10.18 11.60 9.96
N GLU A 122 -10.61 10.40 10.33
CA GLU A 122 -10.54 9.21 9.49
C GLU A 122 -11.81 9.14 8.62
N VAL A 123 -11.64 9.11 7.31
CA VAL A 123 -12.73 9.01 6.34
C VAL A 123 -12.52 7.78 5.48
N HIS A 124 -13.50 6.88 5.50
CA HIS A 124 -13.52 5.74 4.59
C HIS A 124 -14.31 6.11 3.33
N THR A 125 -13.83 5.70 2.15
CA THR A 125 -14.55 5.84 0.88
C THR A 125 -14.71 4.50 0.18
N ASN A 126 -15.62 4.42 -0.79
CA ASN A 126 -15.73 3.28 -1.68
C ASN A 126 -14.51 3.12 -2.62
N ASP A 127 -14.48 2.03 -3.37
CA ASP A 127 -13.41 1.59 -4.29
C ASP A 127 -13.07 2.57 -5.41
N ASP A 128 -14.03 3.37 -5.89
CA ASP A 128 -13.77 4.44 -6.86
C ASP A 128 -13.40 5.80 -6.23
N GLY A 129 -13.42 5.86 -4.89
CA GLY A 129 -13.09 7.05 -4.09
C GLY A 129 -14.12 8.17 -4.15
N THR A 130 -15.30 7.97 -4.75
CA THR A 130 -16.26 9.05 -5.03
C THR A 130 -17.36 9.24 -3.97
N ALA A 131 -17.47 8.31 -3.02
CA ALA A 131 -18.47 8.37 -1.96
C ALA A 131 -17.90 7.94 -0.61
N VAL A 132 -18.28 8.66 0.45
CA VAL A 132 -17.96 8.29 1.83
C VAL A 132 -18.72 7.01 2.21
N ALA A 133 -18.01 6.07 2.83
CA ALA A 133 -18.57 4.88 3.44
C ALA A 133 -18.70 5.10 4.96
N GLY A 134 -19.93 5.37 5.43
CA GLY A 134 -20.19 5.61 6.85
C GLY A 134 -20.09 7.09 7.22
N THR A 135 -19.62 7.36 8.44
CA THR A 135 -19.43 8.73 8.97
C THR A 135 -17.96 8.90 9.32
N PRO A 136 -17.34 10.07 9.06
CA PRO A 136 -15.98 10.34 9.52
C PRO A 136 -15.83 10.07 11.02
N GLN A 137 -14.75 9.39 11.39
CA GLN A 137 -14.41 9.12 12.77
C GLN A 137 -13.33 10.08 13.25
N THR A 138 -13.32 10.35 14.56
CA THR A 138 -12.26 11.08 15.23
C THR A 138 -11.91 10.33 16.49
N GLU A 139 -10.64 10.06 16.72
CA GLU A 139 -10.17 9.54 18.00
C GLU A 139 -9.67 10.67 18.90
N ALA A 140 -9.64 10.43 20.21
CA ALA A 140 -9.10 11.39 21.16
C ALA A 140 -7.57 11.43 21.02
N ALA A 141 -7.06 12.40 20.28
CA ALA A 141 -5.63 12.69 20.17
C ALA A 141 -5.12 13.40 21.42
N ASP A 142 -4.02 12.90 22.00
CA ASP A 142 -3.34 13.57 23.08
C ASP A 142 -2.42 14.72 22.57
N ALA A 143 -1.66 15.34 23.47
CA ALA A 143 -0.83 16.48 23.10
C ALA A 143 0.35 16.09 22.21
N ASP A 144 0.86 14.87 22.34
CA ASP A 144 1.98 14.38 21.55
C ASP A 144 1.48 14.03 20.13
N ASP A 145 0.30 13.40 20.00
CA ASP A 145 -0.35 13.11 18.71
C ASP A 145 -0.61 14.41 17.93
N LYS A 146 -1.19 15.42 18.59
CA LYS A 146 -1.47 16.72 17.96
C LYS A 146 -0.18 17.42 17.51
N ALA A 147 0.89 17.33 18.31
CA ALA A 147 2.18 17.92 17.96
C ALA A 147 2.83 17.22 16.76
N GLU A 148 2.64 15.90 16.63
CA GLU A 148 3.07 15.14 15.46
C GLU A 148 2.31 15.55 14.21
N HIS A 149 0.97 15.61 14.27
CA HIS A 149 0.14 16.08 13.16
C HIS A 149 0.51 17.50 12.71
N GLU A 150 0.71 18.42 13.67
CA GLU A 150 1.17 19.78 13.38
C GLU A 150 2.51 19.80 12.66
N ARG A 151 3.46 18.95 13.09
CA ARG A 151 4.77 18.82 12.45
C ARG A 151 4.65 18.26 11.03
N PHE A 152 3.86 17.21 10.81
CA PHE A 152 3.65 16.63 9.48
C PHE A 152 3.03 17.65 8.53
N VAL A 153 1.96 18.31 8.95
CA VAL A 153 1.29 19.34 8.16
C VAL A 153 2.22 20.52 7.86
N ALA A 154 3.10 20.89 8.79
CA ALA A 154 4.05 21.99 8.59
C ALA A 154 5.21 21.65 7.64
N ALA A 155 5.59 20.38 7.52
CA ALA A 155 6.71 19.94 6.67
C ALA A 155 6.28 19.53 5.26
N ALA A 156 5.00 19.23 5.04
CA ALA A 156 4.48 18.80 3.75
C ALA A 156 4.21 19.98 2.81
N ASP A 157 5.23 20.41 2.06
CA ASP A 157 5.04 21.34 0.94
C ASP A 157 4.47 20.63 -0.30
N LEU A 158 4.72 19.32 -0.44
CA LEU A 158 4.12 18.50 -1.48
C LEU A 158 2.69 18.06 -1.10
N SER A 159 1.75 18.29 -2.00
CA SER A 159 0.42 17.68 -1.93
C SER A 159 0.46 16.18 -2.22
N VAL A 160 -0.57 15.45 -1.79
CA VAL A 160 -0.77 14.02 -2.12
C VAL A 160 -0.63 13.75 -3.62
N LYS A 161 -1.16 14.65 -4.48
CA LYS A 161 -1.01 14.49 -5.93
C LYS A 161 0.46 14.57 -6.38
N GLN A 162 1.22 15.51 -5.84
CA GLN A 162 2.64 15.65 -6.21
C GLN A 162 3.47 14.46 -5.71
N ALA A 163 3.17 13.96 -4.50
CA ALA A 163 3.80 12.74 -3.99
C ALA A 163 3.44 11.52 -4.86
N LEU A 164 2.17 11.36 -5.22
CA LEU A 164 1.70 10.31 -6.13
C LEU A 164 2.40 10.37 -7.49
N ASP A 165 2.48 11.56 -8.10
CA ASP A 165 3.18 11.75 -9.37
C ASP A 165 4.67 11.35 -9.23
N ALA A 166 5.34 11.76 -8.15
CA ALA A 166 6.74 11.39 -7.89
C ALA A 166 6.95 9.88 -7.72
N PHE A 167 6.02 9.19 -7.05
CA PHE A 167 6.07 7.74 -6.88
C PHE A 167 5.89 7.01 -8.22
N GLN A 168 5.00 7.51 -9.08
CA GLN A 168 4.79 6.97 -10.43
C GLN A 168 5.99 7.19 -11.36
N ASP A 169 6.71 8.31 -11.18
CA ASP A 169 7.93 8.59 -11.94
C ASP A 169 9.08 7.66 -11.55
N LEU A 170 9.13 7.22 -10.28
CA LEU A 170 10.10 6.22 -9.80
C LEU A 170 9.73 4.81 -10.28
N HIS A 171 8.46 4.43 -10.12
CA HIS A 171 7.96 3.11 -10.45
C HIS A 171 6.62 3.17 -11.18
N ALA A 172 6.57 2.55 -12.36
CA ALA A 172 5.31 2.41 -13.07
C ALA A 172 4.40 1.38 -12.35
N GLY A 173 3.29 1.84 -11.79
CA GLY A 173 2.38 0.96 -11.06
C GLY A 173 1.20 1.66 -10.40
N THR A 174 0.55 0.92 -9.52
CA THR A 174 -0.52 1.41 -8.66
C THR A 174 0.10 1.86 -7.35
N VAL A 175 -0.12 3.12 -6.96
CA VAL A 175 0.22 3.58 -5.61
C VAL A 175 -0.87 3.06 -4.67
N THR A 176 -0.49 2.20 -3.72
CA THR A 176 -1.43 1.55 -2.80
C THR A 176 -1.62 2.30 -1.50
N GLU A 177 -0.63 3.09 -1.11
CA GLU A 177 -0.65 3.94 0.08
C GLU A 177 0.24 5.17 -0.13
N LEU A 178 -0.11 6.28 0.52
CA LEU A 178 0.71 7.47 0.70
C LEU A 178 0.41 8.08 2.07
N GLY A 179 1.39 8.10 2.96
CA GLY A 179 1.28 8.68 4.30
C GLY A 179 2.48 9.57 4.64
N LEU A 180 2.25 10.63 5.40
CA LEU A 180 3.32 11.38 6.04
C LEU A 180 3.83 10.58 7.24
N ASP A 181 5.15 10.43 7.35
CA ASP A 181 5.80 9.73 8.46
C ASP A 181 7.10 10.43 8.91
N ASP A 182 7.59 10.10 10.11
CA ASP A 182 8.94 10.38 10.55
C ASP A 182 9.92 9.30 10.07
N HIS A 183 10.86 9.70 9.22
CA HIS A 183 12.02 8.89 8.92
C HIS A 183 13.30 9.51 9.49
N VAL A 184 13.72 9.04 10.66
CA VAL A 184 14.99 9.42 11.31
C VAL A 184 15.07 10.96 11.50
N GLY A 185 13.97 11.56 11.95
CA GLY A 185 13.86 13.00 12.18
C GLY A 185 13.53 13.84 10.94
N THR A 186 13.34 13.24 9.78
CA THR A 186 12.86 13.90 8.55
C THR A 186 11.41 13.54 8.31
N VAL A 187 10.55 14.50 7.96
CA VAL A 187 9.18 14.17 7.53
C VAL A 187 9.23 13.75 6.07
N VAL A 188 8.68 12.58 5.77
CA VAL A 188 8.65 12.00 4.43
C VAL A 188 7.21 11.74 4.01
N TRP A 189 6.96 11.75 2.70
CA TRP A 189 5.90 10.91 2.15
C TRP A 189 6.46 9.50 2.02
N GLU A 190 5.84 8.56 2.72
CA GLU A 190 6.07 7.12 2.60
C GLU A 190 4.89 6.47 1.85
N GLY A 191 5.18 5.42 1.09
CA GLY A 191 4.14 4.56 0.55
C GLY A 191 4.67 3.45 -0.32
N ASP A 192 3.75 2.74 -0.97
CA ASP A 192 4.04 1.57 -1.78
C ASP A 192 3.53 1.74 -3.23
N VAL A 193 4.34 1.29 -4.19
CA VAL A 193 3.96 1.14 -5.60
C VAL A 193 3.94 -0.33 -5.97
N LEU A 194 2.77 -0.85 -6.33
CA LEU A 194 2.60 -2.18 -6.88
C LEU A 194 2.78 -2.14 -8.40
N ASP A 195 3.86 -2.74 -8.89
CA ASP A 195 4.14 -2.77 -10.33
C ASP A 195 3.33 -3.85 -11.07
N SER A 196 3.44 -3.87 -12.40
CA SER A 196 2.70 -4.81 -13.25
C SER A 196 3.05 -6.29 -13.06
N SER A 197 4.17 -6.58 -12.40
CA SER A 197 4.58 -7.95 -12.03
C SER A 197 4.03 -8.39 -10.68
N GLY A 198 3.39 -7.48 -9.94
CA GLY A 198 2.98 -7.68 -8.55
C GLY A 198 4.11 -7.45 -7.55
N THR A 199 5.24 -6.90 -7.99
CA THR A 199 6.33 -6.52 -7.06
C THR A 199 5.95 -5.20 -6.39
N LYS A 200 6.09 -5.16 -5.07
CA LYS A 200 5.83 -3.95 -4.27
C LYS A 200 7.14 -3.19 -4.06
N HIS A 201 7.13 -1.89 -4.35
CA HIS A 201 8.25 -0.98 -4.12
C HIS A 201 7.87 -0.01 -3.01
N SER A 202 8.56 -0.10 -1.87
CA SER A 202 8.41 0.82 -0.74
C SER A 202 9.31 2.04 -0.93
N VAL A 203 8.69 3.20 -1.04
CA VAL A 203 9.32 4.47 -1.39
C VAL A 203 9.13 5.47 -0.25
N ARG A 204 10.17 6.26 0.01
CA ARG A 204 10.11 7.47 0.85
C ARG A 204 10.72 8.62 0.10
N ILE A 205 10.03 9.74 0.02
CA ILE A 205 10.54 11.02 -0.46
C ILE A 205 10.41 12.07 0.64
N ASP A 206 11.32 13.04 0.70
CA ASP A 206 11.21 14.17 1.60
C ASP A 206 9.91 14.95 1.33
N ALA A 207 9.14 15.23 2.38
CA ALA A 207 7.77 15.75 2.23
C ALA A 207 7.71 17.18 1.69
N GLY A 208 8.81 17.94 1.80
CA GLY A 208 8.90 19.31 1.31
C GLY A 208 9.46 19.39 -0.11
N SER A 209 10.60 18.73 -0.35
CA SER A 209 11.37 18.83 -1.58
C SER A 209 11.02 17.77 -2.63
N GLY A 210 10.56 16.60 -2.20
CA GLY A 210 10.38 15.42 -3.05
C GLY A 210 11.66 14.64 -3.33
N ASP A 211 12.78 14.99 -2.69
CA ASP A 211 14.04 14.24 -2.83
C ASP A 211 13.86 12.81 -2.31
N VAL A 212 14.33 11.82 -3.08
CA VAL A 212 14.23 10.41 -2.70
C VAL A 212 15.09 10.13 -1.47
N VAL A 213 14.45 9.63 -0.41
CA VAL A 213 15.10 9.23 0.84
C VAL A 213 15.38 7.73 0.84
N THR A 214 14.39 6.92 0.49
CA THR A 214 14.56 5.48 0.30
C THR A 214 13.72 4.98 -0.87
N ASP A 215 14.22 3.98 -1.58
CA ASP A 215 13.50 3.26 -2.62
C ASP A 215 13.97 1.80 -2.60
N ARG A 216 13.06 0.88 -2.28
CA ARG A 216 13.38 -0.54 -2.09
C ARG A 216 12.24 -1.42 -2.56
N VAL A 217 12.58 -2.55 -3.16
CA VAL A 217 11.62 -3.66 -3.30
C VAL A 217 11.30 -4.20 -1.91
N ASP A 218 10.02 -4.34 -1.59
CA ASP A 218 9.58 -5.05 -0.40
C ASP A 218 9.68 -6.56 -0.65
N THR A 219 10.40 -7.25 0.23
CA THR A 219 10.69 -8.69 0.12
C THR A 219 10.22 -9.47 1.35
N ASP A 220 9.48 -8.84 2.25
CA ASP A 220 8.97 -9.48 3.44
C ASP A 220 7.72 -10.33 3.08
N ASP A 221 7.94 -11.64 2.85
CA ASP A 221 6.94 -12.72 2.77
C ASP A 221 7.00 -13.63 4.01
#